data_AF-A0A7W0RQX9-F1
#
_entry.id   AF-A0A7W0RQX9-F1
#
_cell.length_a   1.000
_cell.length_b   1.000
_cell.length_c   1.000
_cell.angle_alpha   90.00
_cell.angle_beta   90.00
_cell.angle_gamma   90.00
#
_symmetry.space_group_name_H-M   'P 1'
#
loop_
_entity.id
_entity.type
_entity.pdbx_description
1 polymer ?
#
loop_
_entity_poly.entity_id
_entity_poly.type
_entity_poly.pdbx_seq_one_letter_code
_entity_poly.pdbx_strand_id
1 'polypeptide(L)'
;MHAELVPLDGGKPIVLDRDVSVVGRKSGVCDVIVDRESVSKLHCLIVKTDGLLFVRDLGSTNGTKVNGQKVIRGALLPGDELSFAGAKHTVVLGPARKTDSSSPKKSELKPAFADVTTESNTTA
;
A
#
# COMPACT_ATOMS: atom_id res chain seq x y z
N MET A 1 -10.36 -7.08 -8.77
CA MET A 1 -9.98 -5.95 -9.66
C MET A 1 -8.48 -6.04 -9.91
N HIS A 2 -8.01 -5.67 -11.10
CA HIS A 2 -6.58 -5.57 -11.42
C HIS A 2 -6.10 -4.15 -11.09
N ALA A 3 -4.97 -4.01 -10.40
CA ALA A 3 -4.38 -2.72 -10.05
C ALA A 3 -2.86 -2.75 -10.28
N GLU A 4 -2.36 -1.77 -11.02
CA GLU A 4 -0.96 -1.59 -11.34
C GLU A 4 -0.55 -0.13 -11.13
N LEU A 5 0.69 0.07 -10.73
CA LEU A 5 1.36 1.37 -10.73
C LEU A 5 2.42 1.35 -11.82
N VAL A 6 2.23 2.15 -12.86
CA VAL A 6 3.16 2.25 -13.99
C VAL A 6 4.11 3.42 -13.75
N PRO A 7 5.42 3.20 -13.54
CA PRO A 7 6.37 4.28 -13.33
C PRO A 7 6.45 5.22 -14.54
N LEU A 8 6.53 6.53 -14.30
CA LEU A 8 6.71 7.53 -15.37
C LEU A 8 8.16 7.66 -15.85
N ASP A 9 9.12 7.06 -15.13
CA ASP A 9 10.53 7.04 -15.49
C ASP A 9 10.91 5.88 -16.43
N GLY A 10 9.91 5.11 -16.91
CA GLY A 10 10.11 3.97 -17.80
C GLY A 10 10.48 2.66 -17.10
N GLY A 11 10.41 2.62 -15.76
CA GLY A 11 10.59 1.40 -14.99
C GLY A 11 9.52 0.32 -15.23
N LYS A 12 9.75 -0.87 -14.66
CA LYS A 12 8.79 -1.99 -14.74
C LYS A 12 7.51 -1.66 -13.95
N PRO A 13 6.31 -1.91 -14.51
CA PRO A 13 5.05 -1.79 -13.77
C PRO A 13 5.03 -2.62 -12.50
N ILE A 14 4.45 -2.05 -11.44
CA ILE A 14 4.30 -2.68 -10.13
C ILE A 14 2.86 -3.17 -10.02
N VAL A 15 2.68 -4.49 -9.95
CA VAL A 15 1.37 -5.12 -9.77
C VAL A 15 1.02 -5.16 -8.28
N LEU A 16 -0.19 -4.73 -7.93
CA LEU A 16 -0.73 -4.83 -6.58
C LEU A 16 -1.53 -6.12 -6.43
N ASP A 17 -0.84 -7.17 -6.00
CA ASP A 17 -1.35 -8.55 -5.86
C ASP A 17 -2.11 -8.79 -4.55
N ARG A 18 -1.92 -7.93 -3.54
CA ARG A 18 -2.55 -8.02 -2.22
C ARG A 18 -3.61 -6.92 -2.00
N ASP A 19 -4.50 -7.19 -1.06
CA ASP A 19 -5.49 -6.21 -0.60
C ASP A 19 -4.85 -5.04 0.14
N VAL A 20 -3.75 -5.28 0.84
CA VAL A 20 -2.93 -4.25 1.46
C VAL A 20 -1.50 -4.43 1.02
N SER A 21 -0.92 -3.39 0.44
CA SER A 21 0.47 -3.34 0.00
C SER A 21 1.20 -2.24 0.76
N VAL A 22 2.31 -2.60 1.41
CA VAL A 22 3.20 -1.63 2.07
C VAL A 22 4.21 -1.11 1.06
N VAL A 23 4.29 0.21 0.89
CA VAL A 23 5.22 0.88 -0.01
C VAL A 23 6.34 1.51 0.81
N GLY A 24 7.59 1.34 0.38
CA GLY A 24 8.73 2.00 0.98
C GLY A 24 10.05 1.52 0.41
N ARG A 25 11.16 1.96 1.01
CA ARG A 25 12.51 1.58 0.59
C ARG A 25 13.04 0.33 1.29
N LYS A 26 12.48 -0.07 2.44
CA LYS A 26 13.03 -1.17 3.25
C LYS A 26 12.64 -2.54 2.68
N SER A 27 13.60 -3.20 2.03
CA SER A 27 13.45 -4.58 1.58
C SER A 27 13.17 -5.53 2.75
N GLY A 28 12.39 -6.58 2.48
CA GLY A 28 11.96 -7.58 3.47
C GLY A 28 10.82 -7.14 4.39
N VAL A 29 10.42 -5.86 4.38
CA VAL A 29 9.25 -5.35 5.12
C VAL A 29 8.20 -4.79 4.18
N CYS A 30 8.60 -4.07 3.13
CA CYS A 30 7.69 -3.52 2.14
C CYS A 30 7.40 -4.51 1.01
N ASP A 31 6.17 -4.49 0.52
CA ASP A 31 5.72 -5.29 -0.63
C ASP A 31 6.11 -4.61 -1.94
N VAL A 32 6.01 -3.28 -1.96
CA VAL A 32 6.42 -2.44 -3.08
C VAL A 32 7.68 -1.70 -2.66
N ILE A 33 8.80 -2.06 -3.31
CA ILE A 33 10.10 -1.44 -3.08
C ILE A 33 10.32 -0.31 -4.07
N VAL A 34 10.46 0.90 -3.53
CA VAL A 34 10.88 2.08 -4.30
C VAL A 34 12.27 2.46 -3.82
N ASP A 35 13.28 2.10 -4.62
CA ASP A 35 14.70 2.28 -4.27
C ASP A 35 15.17 3.72 -4.55
N ARG A 36 14.70 4.66 -3.71
CA ARG A 36 15.12 6.06 -3.76
C ARG A 36 15.39 6.57 -2.36
N GLU A 37 16.48 7.30 -2.19
CA GLU A 37 16.84 7.85 -0.88
C GLU A 37 15.78 8.78 -0.30
N SER A 38 15.06 9.49 -1.17
CA SER A 38 13.95 10.37 -0.80
C SER A 38 12.74 9.59 -0.25
N VAL A 39 12.65 8.28 -0.49
CA VAL A 39 11.57 7.44 0.00
C VAL A 39 11.91 6.88 1.38
N SER A 40 10.97 7.07 2.31
CA SER A 40 11.03 6.55 3.67
C SER A 40 11.05 5.02 3.68
N LYS A 41 11.67 4.44 4.73
CA LYS A 41 11.74 2.97 4.92
C LYS A 41 10.35 2.33 4.88
N LEU A 42 9.39 2.96 5.54
CA LEU A 42 7.95 2.72 5.45
C LEU A 42 7.33 4.06 5.02
N HIS A 43 6.74 4.13 3.83
CA HIS A 43 6.32 5.40 3.24
C HIS A 43 4.80 5.55 3.28
N CYS A 44 4.08 4.61 2.68
CA CYS A 44 2.63 4.61 2.65
C CYS A 44 2.08 3.19 2.55
N LEU A 45 0.78 3.08 2.77
CA LEU A 45 -0.02 1.89 2.48
C LEU A 45 -0.88 2.15 1.27
N ILE A 46 -1.02 1.14 0.43
CA ILE A 46 -2.04 1.10 -0.61
C ILE A 46 -3.02 0.00 -0.25
N VAL A 47 -4.30 0.36 -0.23
CA VAL A 47 -5.40 -0.54 0.13
C VAL A 47 -6.31 -0.69 -1.06
N LYS A 48 -6.56 -1.93 -1.44
CA LYS A 48 -7.42 -2.35 -2.53
C LYS A 48 -8.63 -3.05 -1.92
N THR A 49 -9.82 -2.50 -2.14
CA THR A 49 -11.06 -2.98 -1.53
C THR A 49 -12.24 -2.65 -2.43
N ASP A 50 -13.17 -3.59 -2.62
CA ASP A 50 -14.44 -3.38 -3.34
C ASP A 50 -14.32 -2.69 -4.71
N GLY A 51 -13.25 -2.99 -5.45
CA GLY A 51 -13.00 -2.37 -6.76
C GLY A 51 -12.49 -0.93 -6.71
N LEU A 52 -12.18 -0.42 -5.52
CA LEU A 52 -11.53 0.85 -5.26
C LEU A 52 -10.08 0.66 -4.82
N LEU A 53 -9.30 1.71 -5.00
CA LEU A 53 -7.92 1.78 -4.55
C LEU A 53 -7.74 3.03 -3.68
N PHE A 54 -7.06 2.89 -2.56
CA PHE A 54 -6.80 3.97 -1.61
C PHE A 54 -5.33 4.01 -1.27
N VAL A 55 -4.84 5.20 -0.94
CA VAL A 55 -3.50 5.41 -0.39
C VAL A 55 -3.60 6.05 0.99
N ARG A 56 -2.71 5.66 1.89
CA ARG A 56 -2.52 6.26 3.21
C ARG A 56 -1.04 6.48 3.48
N ASP A 57 -0.63 7.72 3.63
CA ASP A 57 0.73 8.06 4.05
C ASP A 57 0.96 7.64 5.52
N LEU A 58 2.15 7.12 5.82
CA LEU A 58 2.54 6.63 7.15
C LEU A 58 3.40 7.63 7.94
N GLY A 59 3.33 8.92 7.59
CA GLY A 59 4.22 9.94 8.16
C GLY A 59 5.54 10.00 7.40
N SER A 60 5.49 9.88 6.08
CA SER A 60 6.69 9.91 5.26
C SER A 60 7.35 11.29 5.26
N THR A 61 8.68 11.32 5.13
CA THR A 61 9.47 12.55 5.20
C THR A 61 9.10 13.55 4.10
N ASN A 62 8.99 13.06 2.87
CA ASN A 62 8.74 13.90 1.70
C ASN A 62 7.25 13.90 1.27
N GLY A 63 6.43 13.07 1.90
CA GLY A 63 5.01 12.95 1.61
C GLY A 63 4.67 12.08 0.40
N THR A 64 3.44 11.60 0.43
CA THR A 64 2.72 11.02 -0.71
C THR A 64 1.88 12.09 -1.40
N LYS A 65 1.85 12.11 -2.74
CA LYS A 65 1.03 13.04 -3.53
C LYS A 65 0.15 12.32 -4.54
N VAL A 66 -1.05 12.84 -4.77
CA VAL A 66 -1.97 12.41 -5.84
C VAL A 66 -2.23 13.63 -6.71
N ASN A 67 -1.98 13.53 -8.01
CA ASN A 67 -2.10 14.62 -8.98
C ASN A 67 -1.39 15.92 -8.51
N GLY A 68 -0.19 15.76 -7.95
CA GLY A 68 0.62 16.85 -7.42
C GLY A 68 0.22 17.38 -6.03
N GLN A 69 -0.93 16.98 -5.48
CA GLN A 69 -1.41 17.41 -4.16
C GLN A 69 -0.99 16.43 -3.08
N LYS A 70 -0.43 16.94 -1.96
CA LYS A 70 -0.01 16.09 -0.83
C LYS A 70 -1.23 15.55 -0.09
N VAL A 71 -1.23 14.24 0.18
CA VAL A 71 -2.34 13.56 0.84
C VAL A 71 -1.86 12.76 2.04
N ILE A 72 -2.66 12.74 3.11
CA ILE A 72 -2.50 11.77 4.23
C ILE A 72 -3.31 10.51 3.92
N ARG A 73 -4.50 10.67 3.33
CA ARG A 73 -5.34 9.61 2.77
C ARG A 73 -6.00 10.11 1.50
N GLY A 74 -6.21 9.22 0.54
CA GLY A 74 -6.92 9.56 -0.70
C GLY A 74 -7.39 8.32 -1.44
N ALA A 75 -8.49 8.46 -2.19
CA ALA A 75 -8.86 7.49 -3.21
C ALA A 75 -7.95 7.68 -4.44
N LEU A 76 -7.62 6.58 -5.11
CA LEU A 76 -6.86 6.56 -6.34
C LEU A 76 -7.79 6.10 -7.47
N LEU A 77 -7.94 6.94 -8.48
CA LEU A 77 -8.74 6.67 -9.66
C LEU A 77 -7.84 6.19 -10.81
N PRO A 78 -8.41 5.48 -11.80
CA PRO A 78 -7.66 5.13 -13.01
C PRO A 78 -7.14 6.40 -13.70
N GLY A 79 -5.85 6.43 -14.02
CA GLY A 79 -5.18 7.56 -14.66
C GLY A 79 -4.55 8.56 -13.70
N ASP A 80 -4.78 8.46 -12.39
CA ASP A 80 -4.18 9.39 -11.42
C ASP A 80 -2.64 9.26 -11.40
N GLU A 81 -1.95 10.40 -11.24
CA GLU A 81 -0.52 10.43 -10.97
C GLU A 81 -0.29 10.31 -9.45
N LEU A 82 0.18 9.15 -9.01
CA LEU A 82 0.62 8.89 -7.65
C LEU A 82 2.13 9.11 -7.53
N SER A 83 2.54 9.90 -6.53
CA SER A 83 3.95 10.17 -6.27
C SER A 83 4.38 9.84 -4.85
N PHE A 84 5.49 9.09 -4.71
CA PHE A 84 6.19 8.84 -3.46
C PHE A 84 7.51 9.61 -3.46
N ALA A 85 7.60 10.72 -2.73
CA ALA A 85 8.82 11.52 -2.67
C ALA A 85 9.46 11.86 -4.05
N GLY A 86 8.63 12.15 -5.06
CA GLY A 86 9.05 12.46 -6.43
C GLY A 86 9.15 11.24 -7.37
N ALA A 87 8.94 10.02 -6.87
CA ALA A 87 8.77 8.83 -7.71
C ALA A 87 7.34 8.78 -8.23
N LYS A 88 7.14 9.11 -9.51
CA LYS A 88 5.81 9.26 -10.11
C LYS A 88 5.37 7.99 -10.81
N HIS A 89 4.10 7.63 -10.62
CA HIS A 89 3.47 6.46 -11.17
C HIS A 89 2.06 6.80 -11.64
N THR A 90 1.65 6.26 -12.77
CA THR A 90 0.25 6.31 -13.21
C THR A 90 -0.51 5.11 -12.63
N VAL A 91 -1.67 5.37 -12.05
CA VAL A 91 -2.57 4.34 -11.54
C VAL A 91 -3.33 3.70 -12.70
N VAL A 92 -3.18 2.40 -12.88
CA VAL A 92 -3.94 1.61 -13.87
C VAL A 92 -4.83 0.63 -13.14
N LEU A 93 -6.15 0.76 -13.33
CA LEU A 93 -7.14 -0.15 -12.79
C LEU A 93 -7.87 -0.84 -13.93
N GLY A 94 -8.18 -2.13 -13.77
CA GLY A 94 -8.90 -2.91 -14.76
C GLY A 94 -9.79 -3.98 -14.13
N PRO A 95 -10.70 -4.59 -14.91
CA PRO A 95 -11.48 -5.74 -14.45
C PRO A 95 -10.54 -6.84 -13.95
N ALA A 96 -10.99 -7.65 -12.99
CA ALA A 96 -10.23 -8.79 -12.51
C ALA A 96 -9.97 -9.73 -13.70
N ARG A 97 -8.78 -9.68 -14.31
CA ARG A 97 -8.38 -10.68 -15.27
C ARG A 97 -8.30 -11.99 -14.48
N LYS A 98 -9.08 -13.01 -14.87
CA LYS A 98 -8.92 -14.36 -14.32
C LYS A 98 -7.45 -14.74 -14.56
N THR A 99 -6.65 -14.75 -13.50
CA THR A 99 -5.26 -15.20 -13.55
C THR A 99 -5.31 -16.72 -13.52
N ASP A 100 -5.25 -17.34 -14.70
CA ASP A 100 -4.91 -18.75 -14.79
C ASP A 100 -3.47 -18.92 -14.22
N SER A 101 -3.39 -19.65 -13.11
CA SER A 101 -2.18 -20.26 -12.53
C SER A 101 -0.98 -19.36 -12.17
N SER A 102 -0.86 -18.99 -10.89
CA SER A 102 0.36 -19.25 -10.09
C SER A 102 0.13 -18.94 -8.60
N SER A 103 -0.34 -19.98 -7.90
CA SER A 103 -0.12 -20.31 -6.48
C SER A 103 -0.39 -19.25 -5.38
N PRO A 104 -1.24 -19.58 -4.38
CA PRO A 104 -1.40 -18.75 -3.19
C PRO A 104 -0.14 -18.84 -2.32
N LYS A 105 0.58 -17.72 -2.13
CA LYS A 105 1.50 -17.62 -0.98
C LYS A 105 0.65 -17.54 0.28
N LYS A 106 0.56 -18.68 0.96
CA LYS A 106 -0.13 -18.92 2.22
C LYS A 106 0.16 -17.81 3.24
N SER A 107 -0.93 -17.32 3.80
CA SER A 107 -1.05 -16.43 4.94
C SER A 107 -0.40 -16.99 6.20
N GLU A 108 0.31 -16.15 6.94
CA GLU A 108 0.40 -16.22 8.40
C GLU A 108 0.32 -14.79 8.96
N LEU A 109 -0.91 -14.28 9.14
CA LEU A 109 -1.15 -13.22 10.11
C LEU A 109 -1.41 -13.89 11.46
N LYS A 110 -0.51 -13.70 12.42
CA LYS A 110 -0.79 -13.95 13.83
C LYS A 110 -1.71 -12.83 14.34
N PRO A 111 -2.86 -13.11 14.95
CA PRO A 111 -3.60 -12.10 15.68
C PRO A 111 -2.86 -11.83 17.00
N ALA A 112 -2.35 -10.61 17.16
CA ALA A 112 -1.81 -10.13 18.43
C ALA A 112 -2.86 -9.24 19.11
N PHE A 113 -3.81 -9.86 19.81
CA PHE A 113 -4.59 -9.20 20.87
C PHE A 113 -4.90 -10.22 21.97
N ALA A 114 -4.06 -10.22 22.99
CA ALA A 114 -4.19 -10.83 24.30
C ALA A 114 -3.53 -9.81 25.24
N ASP A 115 -4.10 -9.28 26.32
CA ASP A 115 -5.27 -9.65 27.09
C ASP A 115 -5.88 -8.41 27.75
N VAL A 116 -7.20 -8.46 27.91
CA VAL A 116 -7.98 -7.65 28.84
C VAL A 116 -7.57 -8.02 30.27
N THR A 117 -7.22 -7.03 31.10
CA THR A 117 -7.31 -7.15 32.56
C THR A 117 -8.13 -5.98 33.09
N THR A 118 -9.40 -6.23 33.36
CA THR A 118 -10.27 -5.37 34.17
C THR A 118 -10.29 -5.99 35.56
N GLU A 119 -9.52 -5.43 36.50
CA GLU A 119 -9.58 -5.85 37.89
C GLU A 119 -10.94 -5.45 38.46
N SER A 120 -11.75 -6.46 38.77
CA SER A 120 -13.04 -6.32 39.44
C SER A 120 -12.81 -6.47 40.94
N ASN A 121 -13.15 -5.41 41.65
CA ASN A 121 -13.14 -5.28 43.10
C ASN A 121 -14.31 -6.08 43.73
N THR A 122 -14.20 -6.37 45.04
CA THR A 122 -15.24 -6.87 45.99
C THR A 122 -15.16 -8.36 46.39
N THR A 123 -14.71 -8.64 47.63
CA THR A 123 -15.56 -9.01 48.79
C THR A 123 -14.69 -9.59 49.91
N ALA A 124 -14.68 -8.95 51.08
CA ALA A 124 -14.51 -9.57 52.40
C ALA A 124 -15.27 -8.73 53.42
#